data_AF-W9R2C9-F1
#
_entry.id   AF-W9R2C9-F1
#
_cell.length_a   1.000
_cell.length_b   1.000
_cell.length_c   1.000
_cell.angle_alpha   90.00
_cell.angle_beta   90.00
_cell.angle_gamma   90.00
#
_symmetry.space_group_name_H-M   'P 1'
#
loop_
_entity.id
_entity.type
_entity.pdbx_description
1 polymer ?
#
loop_
_entity_poly.entity_id
_entity_poly.type
_entity_poly.pdbx_seq_one_letter_code
_entity_poly.pdbx_strand_id
1 'polypeptide(L)'
;MGIDHFCIPPISTDVVDAFGKGLTLNDYDLEPTRMALHRFGNTSAGGLWYVLGYMEAKKRLKRGNRLLMISFGAGYECNSCMWEVMKDLNDANVWEDCIESYPPKTLTNSFMEKYSWINDECRSFVRKSKSIAQHFNTRGGLEWRTAKGFGPGWRQRHAPE
;
A
#
# COMPACT_ATOMS: atom_id res chain seq x y z
N MET A 1 0.47 3.19 23.08
CA MET A 1 -0.60 3.46 22.09
C MET A 1 0.07 3.86 20.80
N GLY A 2 0.08 2.98 19.80
CA GLY A 2 0.92 3.10 18.61
C GLY A 2 0.15 2.84 17.32
N ILE A 3 0.88 2.54 16.24
CA ILE A 3 0.36 2.06 14.96
C ILE A 3 0.22 0.54 15.04
N ASP A 4 -0.93 0.00 14.66
CA ASP A 4 -1.18 -1.45 14.64
C ASP A 4 -0.94 -2.04 13.25
N HIS A 5 -1.18 -1.26 12.18
CA HIS A 5 -1.07 -1.72 10.79
C HIS A 5 -0.49 -0.64 9.87
N PHE A 6 0.18 -1.06 8.80
CA PHE A 6 0.75 -0.17 7.78
C PHE A 6 0.08 -0.43 6.43
N CYS A 7 -0.42 0.62 5.80
CA CYS A 7 -0.95 0.59 4.44
C CYS A 7 0.00 1.33 3.51
N ILE A 8 0.85 0.56 2.84
CA ILE A 8 1.90 1.04 1.93
C ILE A 8 1.38 0.95 0.49
N PRO A 9 1.68 1.92 -0.38
CA PRO A 9 1.16 1.92 -1.74
C PRO A 9 1.83 0.82 -2.58
N PRO A 10 1.06 -0.04 -3.28
CA PRO A 10 1.61 -1.13 -4.10
C PRO A 10 2.10 -0.60 -5.45
N ILE A 11 3.26 0.07 -5.44
CA ILE A 11 3.83 0.69 -6.64
C ILE A 11 4.77 -0.27 -7.37
N SER A 12 5.80 -0.74 -6.67
CA SER A 12 6.78 -1.70 -7.17
C SER A 12 7.44 -2.42 -5.99
N THR A 13 8.01 -3.60 -6.23
CA THR A 13 8.69 -4.38 -5.20
C THR A 13 9.81 -3.58 -4.54
N ASP A 14 10.65 -2.89 -5.32
CA ASP A 14 11.76 -2.08 -4.80
C ASP A 14 11.29 -0.95 -3.87
N VAL A 15 10.17 -0.29 -4.21
CA VAL A 15 9.60 0.78 -3.38
C VAL A 15 9.04 0.20 -2.08
N VAL A 16 8.34 -0.93 -2.15
CA VAL A 16 7.80 -1.62 -0.97
C VAL A 16 8.93 -2.06 -0.04
N ASP A 17 10.03 -2.62 -0.58
CA ASP A 17 11.18 -3.03 0.21
C ASP A 17 11.95 -1.83 0.80
N ALA A 18 11.97 -0.68 0.12
CA ALA A 18 12.52 0.56 0.66
C ALA A 18 11.72 1.05 1.88
N PHE A 19 10.38 0.98 1.83
CA PHE A 19 9.54 1.24 3.01
C PHE A 19 9.78 0.22 4.12
N GLY A 20 9.91 -1.05 3.77
CA GLY A 20 10.23 -2.11 4.73
C GLY A 20 11.50 -1.83 5.51
N LYS A 21 12.57 -1.42 4.81
CA LYS A 21 13.84 -1.04 5.44
C LYS A 21 13.73 0.28 6.21
N GLY A 22 13.10 1.30 5.64
CA GLY A 22 13.02 2.63 6.22
C GLY A 22 12.19 2.70 7.51
N LEU A 23 11.12 1.91 7.58
CA LEU A 23 10.21 1.85 8.74
C LEU A 23 10.42 0.61 9.61
N THR A 24 11.42 -0.23 9.29
CA THR A 24 11.72 -1.50 9.98
C THR A 24 10.49 -2.42 10.05
N LEU A 25 9.78 -2.54 8.94
CA LEU A 25 8.58 -3.37 8.83
C LEU A 25 8.96 -4.83 8.59
N ASN A 26 8.17 -5.74 9.15
CA ASN A 26 8.34 -7.17 8.94
C ASN A 26 7.52 -7.67 7.73
N ASP A 27 7.65 -8.96 7.41
CA ASP A 27 6.92 -9.55 6.29
C ASP A 27 5.40 -9.54 6.48
N TYR A 28 4.91 -9.62 7.72
CA TYR A 28 3.47 -9.54 8.01
C TYR A 28 2.91 -8.16 7.67
N ASP A 29 3.65 -7.09 7.94
CA ASP A 29 3.29 -5.71 7.61
C ASP A 29 3.32 -5.44 6.10
N LEU A 30 4.28 -6.06 5.39
CA LEU A 30 4.46 -5.86 3.94
C LEU A 30 3.59 -6.78 3.09
N GLU A 31 3.15 -7.92 3.63
CA GLU A 31 2.34 -8.92 2.91
C GLU A 31 1.11 -8.31 2.21
N PRO A 32 0.28 -7.47 2.84
CA PRO A 32 -0.88 -6.88 2.17
C PRO A 32 -0.51 -6.10 0.91
N THR A 33 0.59 -5.35 0.98
CA THR A 33 1.09 -4.54 -0.13
C THR A 33 1.66 -5.41 -1.24
N ARG A 34 2.43 -6.45 -0.87
CA ARG A 34 2.97 -7.42 -1.83
C ARG A 34 1.85 -8.21 -2.52
N MET A 35 0.80 -8.60 -1.81
CA MET A 35 -0.32 -9.34 -2.39
C MET A 35 -1.15 -8.46 -3.32
N ALA A 36 -1.44 -7.22 -2.93
CA ALA A 36 -2.12 -6.26 -3.79
C ALA A 36 -1.33 -5.98 -5.06
N LEU A 37 -0.01 -5.75 -4.94
CA LEU A 37 0.88 -5.56 -6.09
C LEU A 37 0.93 -6.82 -6.97
N HIS A 38 1.01 -8.01 -6.37
CA HIS A 38 1.02 -9.28 -7.10
C HIS A 38 -0.27 -9.49 -7.91
N ARG A 39 -1.44 -9.24 -7.31
CA ARG A 39 -2.75 -9.51 -7.93
C ARG A 39 -3.17 -8.42 -8.92
N PHE A 40 -3.09 -7.16 -8.51
CA PHE A 40 -3.67 -6.03 -9.25
C PHE A 40 -2.62 -5.19 -9.99
N GLY A 41 -1.33 -5.36 -9.66
CA GLY A 41 -0.28 -4.48 -10.15
C GLY A 41 -0.39 -3.07 -9.56
N ASN A 42 0.31 -2.13 -10.19
CA ASN A 42 0.23 -0.72 -9.82
C ASN A 42 -1.02 -0.08 -10.40
N THR A 43 -2.06 0.07 -9.57
CA THR A 43 -3.32 0.73 -9.94
C THR A 43 -3.36 2.20 -9.49
N SER A 44 -2.21 2.89 -9.52
CA SER A 44 -2.06 4.27 -9.04
C SER A 44 -2.53 4.43 -7.59
N ALA A 45 -3.08 5.59 -7.22
CA ALA A 45 -3.59 5.87 -5.88
C ALA A 45 -4.67 4.87 -5.41
N GLY A 46 -5.36 4.20 -6.34
CA GLY A 46 -6.35 3.17 -6.03
C GLY A 46 -5.77 1.92 -5.36
N GLY A 47 -4.45 1.70 -5.49
CA GLY A 47 -3.75 0.54 -4.93
C GLY A 47 -3.93 0.36 -3.42
N LEU A 48 -4.00 1.47 -2.67
CA LEU A 48 -4.14 1.47 -1.21
C LEU A 48 -5.45 0.81 -0.74
N TRP A 49 -6.52 0.91 -1.53
CA TRP A 49 -7.80 0.28 -1.20
C TRP A 49 -7.73 -1.24 -1.34
N TYR A 50 -6.95 -1.75 -2.30
CA TYR A 50 -6.71 -3.18 -2.42
C TYR A 50 -5.88 -3.72 -1.26
N VAL A 51 -4.93 -2.93 -0.75
CA VAL A 51 -4.13 -3.26 0.45
C VAL A 51 -5.02 -3.30 1.69
N LEU A 52 -5.88 -2.29 1.89
CA LEU A 52 -6.87 -2.28 2.98
C LEU A 52 -7.84 -3.46 2.90
N GLY A 53 -8.40 -3.71 1.72
CA GLY A 53 -9.31 -4.83 1.49
C GLY A 53 -8.66 -6.19 1.78
N TYR A 54 -7.36 -6.33 1.50
CA TYR A 54 -6.62 -7.55 1.85
C TYR A 54 -6.55 -7.74 3.37
N MET A 55 -6.24 -6.68 4.12
CA MET A 55 -6.19 -6.73 5.58
C MET A 55 -7.56 -6.98 6.22
N GLU A 56 -8.61 -6.39 5.65
CA GLU A 56 -10.00 -6.66 6.02
C GLU A 56 -10.37 -8.13 5.77
N ALA A 57 -10.07 -8.66 4.57
CA ALA A 57 -10.39 -10.04 4.21
C ALA A 57 -9.60 -11.06 5.06
N LYS A 58 -8.37 -10.75 5.45
CA LYS A 58 -7.59 -11.53 6.43
C LYS A 58 -8.04 -11.34 7.89
N LYS A 59 -9.08 -10.54 8.14
CA LYS A 59 -9.60 -10.22 9.47
C LYS A 59 -8.52 -9.66 10.41
N ARG A 60 -7.55 -8.93 9.85
CA ARG A 60 -6.45 -8.30 10.59
C ARG A 60 -6.89 -7.00 11.27
N LEU A 61 -7.90 -6.33 10.71
CA LEU A 61 -8.41 -5.06 11.19
C LEU A 61 -9.57 -5.27 12.18
N LYS A 62 -9.37 -4.85 13.43
CA LYS A 62 -10.38 -4.90 14.50
C LYS A 62 -10.76 -3.49 14.94
N ARG A 63 -11.97 -3.32 15.47
CA ARG A 63 -12.39 -2.06 16.07
C ARG A 63 -11.35 -1.54 17.09
N GLY A 64 -10.99 -0.27 16.95
CA GLY A 64 -9.99 0.42 17.76
C GLY A 64 -8.57 0.33 17.23
N ASN A 65 -8.30 -0.52 16.22
CA ASN A 65 -6.99 -0.55 15.57
C ASN A 65 -6.69 0.75 14.83
N ARG A 66 -5.40 1.10 14.81
CA ARG A 66 -4.86 2.27 14.15
C ARG A 66 -3.98 1.87 12.97
N LEU A 67 -4.25 2.47 11.82
CA LEU A 67 -3.56 2.16 10.58
C LEU A 67 -2.89 3.42 10.03
N LEU A 68 -1.59 3.35 9.77
CA LEU A 68 -0.86 4.39 9.08
C LEU A 68 -0.93 4.11 7.57
N MET A 69 -1.57 5.02 6.82
CA MET A 69 -1.62 4.96 5.37
C MET A 69 -0.67 5.99 4.77
N ILE A 70 0.16 5.53 3.84
CA ILE A 70 1.12 6.35 3.10
C ILE A 70 0.68 6.38 1.63
N SER A 71 0.69 7.55 1.01
CA SER A 71 0.28 7.73 -0.39
C SER A 71 1.19 8.71 -1.11
N PHE A 72 1.32 8.57 -2.42
CA PHE A 72 2.10 9.46 -3.27
C PHE A 72 1.19 10.29 -4.16
N GLY A 73 1.42 11.60 -4.20
CA GLY A 73 0.73 12.54 -5.08
C GLY A 73 1.43 12.68 -6.44
N ALA A 74 0.87 13.52 -7.32
CA ALA A 74 1.53 13.93 -8.54
C ALA A 74 2.71 14.87 -8.19
N GLY A 75 3.92 14.31 -8.06
CA GLY A 75 5.13 15.03 -7.67
C GLY A 75 6.00 14.22 -6.70
N TYR A 76 6.93 14.89 -6.01
CA TYR A 76 7.73 14.29 -4.93
C TYR A 76 6.99 14.28 -3.57
N GLU A 77 5.68 14.49 -3.59
CA GLU A 77 4.88 14.66 -2.38
C GLU A 77 4.39 13.30 -1.86
N CYS A 78 4.69 13.06 -0.58
CA CYS A 78 4.26 11.88 0.17
C CYS A 78 3.32 12.34 1.28
N ASN A 79 2.11 11.77 1.30
CA ASN A 79 1.08 12.07 2.28
C ASN A 79 0.90 10.87 3.22
N SER A 80 0.97 11.12 4.53
CA SER A 80 0.69 10.14 5.57
C SER A 80 -0.59 10.51 6.32
N CYS A 81 -1.43 9.52 6.60
CA CYS A 81 -2.65 9.71 7.38
C CYS A 81 -2.90 8.53 8.32
N MET A 82 -3.42 8.85 9.50
CA MET A 82 -3.75 7.86 10.51
C MET A 82 -5.25 7.58 10.49
N TRP A 83 -5.60 6.31 10.37
CA TRP A 83 -6.98 5.84 10.38
C TRP A 83 -7.25 5.06 11.66
N GLU A 84 -8.43 5.25 12.24
CA GLU A 84 -8.93 4.41 13.32
C GLU A 84 -10.13 3.59 12.83
N VAL A 85 -10.07 2.28 13.06
CA VAL A 85 -11.14 1.35 12.70
C VAL A 85 -12.29 1.52 13.69
N MET A 86 -13.44 2.05 13.23
CA MET A 86 -14.55 2.40 14.13
C MET A 86 -15.53 1.26 14.37
N LYS A 87 -15.55 0.25 13.49
CA LYS A 87 -16.39 -0.95 13.56
C LYS A 87 -15.60 -2.17 13.10
N ASP A 88 -16.05 -3.36 13.47
CA ASP A 88 -15.51 -4.58 12.87
C ASP A 88 -15.93 -4.65 11.40
N LEU A 89 -14.95 -5.00 10.57
CA LEU A 89 -15.06 -5.02 9.12
C LEU A 89 -15.27 -6.46 8.67
N ASN A 90 -16.54 -6.84 8.49
CA ASN A 90 -16.97 -8.19 8.09
C ASN A 90 -17.72 -8.19 6.74
N ASP A 91 -17.65 -7.08 6.01
CA ASP A 91 -18.35 -6.91 4.75
C ASP A 91 -17.59 -7.65 3.62
N ALA A 92 -18.32 -8.18 2.64
CA ALA A 92 -17.75 -8.80 1.44
C ALA A 92 -16.90 -7.80 0.65
N ASN A 93 -15.74 -8.22 0.13
CA ASN A 93 -14.85 -7.36 -0.64
C ASN A 93 -14.17 -8.10 -1.82
N VAL A 94 -13.35 -7.40 -2.58
CA VAL A 94 -12.69 -7.88 -3.82
C VAL A 94 -11.69 -9.04 -3.63
N TRP A 95 -11.48 -9.48 -2.40
CA TRP A 95 -10.64 -10.63 -2.04
C TRP A 95 -11.44 -11.83 -1.54
N GLU A 96 -12.74 -11.70 -1.28
CA GLU A 96 -13.58 -12.73 -0.63
C GLU A 96 -13.48 -14.10 -1.32
N ASP A 97 -13.42 -14.11 -2.64
CA ASP A 97 -13.38 -15.31 -3.48
C ASP A 97 -12.06 -16.08 -3.43
N CYS A 98 -10.97 -15.43 -2.99
CA CYS A 98 -9.62 -15.96 -3.16
C CYS A 98 -8.71 -15.78 -1.95
N ILE A 99 -9.13 -15.06 -0.91
CA ILE A 99 -8.25 -14.68 0.22
C ILE A 99 -7.61 -15.88 0.92
N GLU A 100 -8.29 -17.02 0.95
CA GLU A 100 -7.79 -18.27 1.54
C GLU A 100 -6.59 -18.87 0.78
N SER A 101 -6.44 -18.56 -0.52
CA SER A 101 -5.29 -18.99 -1.32
C SER A 101 -4.05 -18.09 -1.20
N TYR A 102 -4.17 -16.96 -0.48
CA TYR A 102 -3.06 -16.03 -0.28
C TYR A 102 -2.42 -16.20 1.12
N PRO A 103 -1.11 -15.94 1.26
CA PRO A 103 -0.17 -15.63 0.19
C PRO A 103 0.19 -16.88 -0.66
N PRO A 104 0.38 -16.75 -1.98
CA PRO A 104 0.83 -17.84 -2.82
C PRO A 104 2.28 -18.23 -2.50
N LYS A 105 2.67 -19.47 -2.84
CA LYS A 105 4.04 -19.97 -2.63
C LYS A 105 5.09 -19.20 -3.44
N THR A 106 4.69 -18.60 -4.56
CA THR A 106 5.53 -17.84 -5.48
C THR A 106 4.86 -16.51 -5.79
N LEU A 107 5.65 -15.43 -5.81
CA LEU A 107 5.18 -14.07 -6.13
C LEU A 107 5.32 -13.72 -7.63
N THR A 108 5.57 -14.73 -8.47
CA THR A 108 5.54 -14.59 -9.92
C THR A 108 4.09 -14.52 -10.38
N ASN A 109 3.64 -13.33 -10.83
CA ASN A 109 2.36 -13.21 -11.50
C ASN A 109 2.52 -13.46 -13.02
N SER A 110 1.43 -13.85 -13.70
CA SER A 110 1.46 -14.19 -15.14
C SER A 110 1.93 -13.04 -16.03
N PHE A 111 1.79 -11.79 -15.57
CA PHE A 111 2.35 -10.62 -16.26
C PHE A 111 3.87 -10.61 -16.20
N MET A 112 4.46 -10.87 -15.03
CA MET A 112 5.91 -10.96 -14.85
C MET A 112 6.49 -12.15 -15.62
N GLU A 113 5.80 -13.29 -15.67
CA GLU A 113 6.23 -14.42 -16.49
C GLU A 113 6.29 -14.06 -17.99
N LYS A 114 5.29 -13.35 -18.50
CA LYS A 114 5.17 -13.03 -19.92
C LYS A 114 6.00 -11.81 -20.37
N TYR A 115 6.21 -10.84 -19.47
CA TYR A 115 6.77 -9.53 -19.80
C TYR A 115 8.01 -9.15 -18.96
N SER A 116 8.56 -10.04 -18.14
CA SER A 116 9.80 -9.79 -17.38
C SER A 116 10.99 -9.38 -18.25
N TRP A 117 11.04 -9.82 -19.51
CA TRP A 117 12.04 -9.42 -20.49
C TRP A 117 12.11 -7.89 -20.73
N ILE A 118 11.04 -7.14 -20.45
CA ILE A 118 11.03 -5.67 -20.57
C ILE A 118 11.89 -5.02 -19.47
N ASN A 119 11.96 -5.66 -18.30
CA ASN A 119 12.75 -5.19 -17.15
C ASN A 119 14.20 -5.70 -17.17
N ASP A 120 14.57 -6.48 -18.18
CA ASP A 120 15.94 -6.95 -18.40
C ASP A 120 16.85 -5.76 -18.71
N GLU A 121 17.89 -5.56 -17.90
CA GLU A 121 18.74 -4.37 -17.96
C GLU A 121 19.44 -4.22 -19.32
N CYS A 122 19.63 -5.34 -20.03
CA CYS A 122 20.22 -5.37 -21.37
C CYS A 122 19.23 -5.07 -22.50
N ARG A 123 17.91 -5.06 -22.27
CA ARG A 123 16.87 -4.86 -23.30
C ARG A 123 15.86 -3.75 -22.99
N SER A 124 15.96 -3.11 -21.82
CA SER A 124 15.07 -2.01 -21.43
C SER A 124 15.33 -0.76 -22.30
N PHE A 125 14.33 -0.32 -23.06
CA PHE A 125 14.31 1.01 -23.70
C PHE A 125 14.16 2.16 -22.68
N VAL A 126 13.75 1.81 -21.46
CA VAL A 126 13.54 2.74 -20.36
C VAL A 126 14.85 2.89 -19.60
N ARG A 127 15.47 4.07 -19.70
CA ARG A 127 16.65 4.43 -18.93
C ARG A 127 16.25 4.48 -17.45
N LYS A 128 16.65 3.49 -16.64
CA LYS A 128 16.52 3.54 -15.17
C LYS A 128 17.32 4.75 -14.66
N SER A 129 16.65 5.87 -14.39
CA SER A 129 17.26 6.98 -13.68
C SER A 129 17.49 6.57 -12.23
N LYS A 130 18.71 6.80 -11.74
CA LYS A 130 19.10 6.51 -10.35
C LYS A 130 18.15 7.20 -9.36
N SER A 131 17.68 6.40 -8.40
CA SER A 131 17.32 6.78 -7.03
C SER A 131 16.22 7.83 -6.84
N ILE A 132 14.97 7.38 -6.76
CA ILE A 132 13.88 8.13 -6.11
C ILE A 132 14.07 8.14 -4.57
N ALA A 133 14.95 7.27 -4.04
CA ALA A 133 15.23 7.15 -2.60
C ALA A 133 15.97 8.36 -1.99
N GLN A 134 16.39 9.36 -2.77
CA GLN A 134 17.24 10.46 -2.26
C GLN A 134 16.52 11.79 -1.96
N HIS A 135 15.20 11.92 -2.15
CA HIS A 135 14.54 13.24 -2.05
C HIS A 135 13.46 13.38 -0.96
N PHE A 136 13.41 12.48 0.04
CA PHE A 136 12.50 12.64 1.17
C PHE A 136 13.02 13.65 2.20
N ASN A 137 13.12 14.91 1.82
CA ASN A 137 13.18 16.02 2.77
C ASN A 137 12.74 17.32 2.09
N THR A 138 11.53 17.80 2.39
CA THR A 138 11.27 19.14 2.97
C THR A 138 9.80 19.57 2.83
N ARG A 139 9.25 19.99 3.97
CA ARG A 139 8.32 21.11 4.23
C ARG A 139 7.39 21.60 3.12
N GLY A 140 6.10 21.65 3.45
CA GLY A 140 5.16 22.57 2.82
C GLY A 140 3.72 22.21 3.14
N GLY A 141 3.13 22.86 4.12
CA GLY A 141 1.69 22.74 4.40
C GLY A 141 0.86 23.35 3.28
N LEU A 142 -0.31 22.76 3.03
CA LEU A 142 -1.56 23.48 2.74
C LEU A 142 -2.73 22.48 2.59
N GLU A 143 -3.83 22.90 3.19
CA GLU A 143 -5.13 22.25 3.39
C GLU A 143 -5.89 22.06 2.07
N TRP A 144 -6.35 20.84 1.76
CA TRP A 144 -7.38 20.62 0.74
C TRP A 144 -8.38 19.52 1.09
N ARG A 145 -9.62 19.79 0.63
CA ARG A 145 -10.90 19.23 1.05
C ARG A 145 -11.06 17.73 0.81
N THR A 146 -11.69 17.12 1.81
CA THR A 146 -12.22 15.76 1.86
C THR A 146 -12.91 15.32 0.56
N ALA A 147 -12.39 14.25 -0.04
CA ALA A 147 -13.19 13.41 -0.91
C ALA A 147 -14.26 12.71 -0.04
N LYS A 148 -15.47 13.28 -0.03
CA LYS A 148 -16.66 12.64 0.54
C LYS A 148 -16.89 11.32 -0.19
N GLY A 149 -16.67 10.21 0.51
CA GLY A 149 -16.91 8.88 -0.06
C GLY A 149 -16.59 7.72 0.86
N PHE A 150 -16.83 7.81 2.17
CA PHE A 150 -16.73 6.65 3.06
C PHE A 150 -17.94 6.60 4.00
N GLY A 151 -18.54 5.42 4.10
CA GLY A 151 -19.63 5.13 5.03
C GLY A 151 -19.18 5.21 6.50
N PRO A 152 -20.08 4.95 7.47
CA PRO A 152 -19.92 5.30 8.89
C PRO A 152 -18.80 4.56 9.67
N GLY A 153 -17.93 3.79 9.02
CA GLY A 153 -16.96 2.88 9.65
C GLY A 153 -15.54 3.43 9.88
N TRP A 154 -15.20 4.63 9.39
CA TRP A 154 -13.82 5.13 9.37
C TRP A 154 -13.69 6.54 9.95
N ARG A 155 -12.59 6.78 10.68
CA ARG A 155 -12.20 8.13 11.12
C ARG A 155 -10.77 8.43 10.67
N GLN A 156 -10.60 9.50 9.91
CA GLN A 156 -9.31 10.02 9.48
C GLN A 156 -8.78 11.05 10.49
N ARG A 157 -7.48 11.00 10.77
CA ARG A 157 -6.72 12.08 11.42
C ARG A 157 -5.40 12.29 10.67
N HIS A 158 -4.87 13.51 10.69
CA HIS A 158 -3.49 13.74 10.30
C HIS A 158 -2.56 12.95 11.24
N ALA A 159 -1.55 12.29 10.67
CA ALA A 159 -0.51 11.69 11.49
C ALA A 159 0.26 12.83 12.19
N PRO A 160 0.62 12.68 13.48
CA PRO A 160 1.52 13.63 14.14
C PRO A 160 2.87 13.66 13.40
N GLU A 161 3.47 14.85 13.29
CA GLU A 161 4.80 15.08 12.71
C GLU A 161 5.91 14.32 13.46
#